data_AF-A0A9D1F1K3-F1
#
_entry.id   AF-A0A9D1F1K3-F1
#
_cell.length_a   1.000
_cell.length_b   1.000
_cell.length_c   1.000
_cell.angle_alpha   90.00
_cell.angle_beta   90.00
_cell.angle_gamma   90.00
#
_symmetry.space_group_name_H-M   'P 1'
#
loop_
_entity.id
_entity.type
_entity.pdbx_description
1 polymer ?
#
loop_
_entity_poly.entity_id
_entity_poly.type
_entity_poly.pdbx_seq_one_letter_code
_entity_poly.pdbx_strand_id
1 'polypeptide(L)' 'MKDFLELTMWNGGKLRKKCMVRVRFISAIVEDKDGTFVETGRDEEGEGTGIFAVESYDEVKQKIKNCEV' A
#
# COMPACT_ATOMS: atom_id res chain seq x y z
N MET A 1 -2.83 -10.77 -12.92
CA MET A 1 -1.59 -10.09 -12.48
C MET A 1 -1.36 -10.49 -11.03
N LYS A 2 -0.53 -11.51 -10.77
CA LYS A 2 -0.33 -12.03 -9.40
C LYS A 2 0.77 -11.27 -8.63
N ASP A 3 1.68 -10.62 -9.33
CA ASP A 3 2.83 -9.92 -8.71
C ASP A 3 2.55 -8.47 -8.29
N PHE A 4 1.36 -7.95 -8.63
CA PHE A 4 1.02 -6.56 -8.42
C PHE A 4 -0.30 -6.41 -7.66
N LEU A 5 -0.29 -5.49 -6.70
CA LEU A 5 -1.40 -5.08 -5.89
C LEU A 5 -1.96 -3.75 -6.43
N GLU A 6 -3.24 -3.73 -6.81
CA GLU A 6 -3.93 -2.48 -7.17
C GLU A 6 -4.42 -1.77 -5.91
N LEU A 7 -3.95 -0.54 -5.70
CA LEU A 7 -4.31 0.32 -4.56
C LEU A 7 -4.82 1.68 -5.05
N THR A 8 -5.61 2.33 -4.21
CA THR A 8 -6.08 3.70 -4.44
C THR A 8 -5.31 4.65 -3.53
N MET A 9 -4.31 5.33 -4.09
CA MET A 9 -3.44 6.25 -3.36
C MET A 9 -4.19 7.53 -2.98
N TRP A 10 -4.03 7.92 -1.71
CA TRP A 10 -4.43 9.23 -1.20
C TRP A 10 -3.39 10.28 -1.59
N ASN A 11 -3.86 11.40 -2.16
CA ASN A 11 -2.99 12.52 -2.53
C ASN A 11 -3.52 13.82 -1.89
N GLY A 12 -3.39 13.91 -0.55
CA GLY A 12 -3.69 15.12 0.21
C GLY A 12 -5.11 15.67 0.01
N GLY A 13 -6.10 14.79 -0.15
CA GLY A 13 -7.51 15.16 -0.31
C GLY A 13 -7.93 15.71 -1.68
N LYS A 14 -7.01 15.81 -2.66
CA LYS A 14 -7.30 16.48 -3.94
C LYS A 14 -7.74 15.52 -5.05
N LEU A 15 -7.14 14.33 -5.15
CA LEU A 15 -7.50 13.31 -6.16
C LEU A 15 -7.10 11.91 -5.67
N ARG A 16 -7.98 10.92 -5.85
CA ARG A 16 -7.67 9.49 -5.69
C ARG A 16 -7.07 8.98 -6.99
N LYS A 17 -5.86 8.42 -6.93
CA LYS A 17 -5.21 7.80 -8.10
C LYS A 17 -5.03 6.31 -7.87
N LYS A 18 -5.35 5.50 -8.88
CA LYS A 18 -4.99 4.08 -8.86
C LYS A 18 -3.50 3.92 -9.08
N CYS A 19 -2.88 3.00 -8.35
CA CYS A 19 -1.49 2.62 -8.54
C CYS A 19 -1.34 1.10 -8.43
N MET A 20 -0.29 0.58 -9.06
CA MET A 20 0.06 -0.82 -9.03
C MET A 20 1.38 -0.97 -8.28
N VAL A 21 1.37 -1.72 -7.19
CA VAL A 21 2.54 -1.94 -6.32
C VAL A 21 3.00 -3.37 -6.48
N ARG A 22 4.30 -3.60 -6.69
CA ARG A 22 4.81 -4.98 -6.69
C ARG A 22 4.75 -5.56 -5.29
N VAL A 23 4.09 -6.70 -5.12
CA VAL A 23 3.91 -7.36 -3.82
C VAL A 23 5.25 -7.69 -3.17
N ARG A 24 6.23 -8.15 -3.96
CA ARG A 24 7.60 -8.45 -3.49
C ARG A 24 8.37 -7.28 -2.86
N PHE A 25 7.89 -6.04 -3.03
CA PHE A 25 8.52 -4.85 -2.45
C PHE A 25 7.79 -4.37 -1.20
N ILE A 26 6.62 -4.93 -0.87
CA ILE A 26 5.89 -4.56 0.34
C ILE A 26 6.64 -5.16 1.54
N SER A 27 7.20 -4.29 2.38
CA SER A 27 7.91 -4.67 3.61
C SER A 27 6.96 -4.77 4.79
N ALA A 28 5.94 -3.91 4.84
CA ALA A 28 4.94 -3.86 5.90
C ALA A 28 3.62 -3.26 5.42
N ILE A 29 2.55 -3.59 6.13
CA ILE A 29 1.23 -2.96 6.01
C ILE A 29 0.90 -2.41 7.38
N VAL A 30 0.59 -1.12 7.46
CA VAL A 30 0.33 -0.42 8.72
C VAL A 30 -1.07 0.16 8.67
N GLU A 31 -1.88 -0.16 9.68
CA GLU A 31 -3.19 0.45 9.87
C GLU A 31 -3.00 1.89 10.36
N ASP A 32 -3.64 2.84 9.68
CA ASP A 32 -3.68 4.24 10.05
C ASP A 32 -5.15 4.68 10.21
N LYS A 33 -5.40 5.78 10.93
CA LYS A 33 -6.76 6.25 11.21
C LYS A 33 -7.55 6.58 9.95
N ASP A 34 -6.86 7.05 8.91
CA ASP A 34 -7.47 7.54 7.68
C ASP A 34 -7.28 6.59 6.48
N GLY A 35 -6.69 5.41 6.69
CA GLY A 35 -6.42 4.44 5.62
C GLY A 35 -5.37 3.40 5.99
N THR A 36 -4.64 2.93 4.98
CA THR A 36 -3.58 1.93 5.16
C THR A 36 -2.30 2.41 4.54
N PHE A 37 -1.22 2.44 5.31
CA PHE A 37 0.11 2.69 4.76
C PHE A 37 0.76 1.39 4.32
N VAL A 38 1.09 1.31 3.03
CA VAL A 38 1.79 0.18 2.42
C VAL A 38 3.26 0.59 2.26
N GLU A 39 4.10 0.09 3.17
CA GLU A 39 5.54 0.38 3.18
C GLU A 39 6.23 -0.44 2.09
N THR A 40 7.09 0.23 1.32
CA THR A 40 7.84 -0.38 0.21
C THR A 40 9.35 -0.23 0.33
N GLY A 41 9.83 0.45 1.38
CA GLY A 41 11.24 0.71 1.61
C GLY A 41 11.46 1.74 2.72
N ARG A 42 12.67 2.27 2.80
CA ARG A 42 13.07 3.33 3.73
C ARG A 42 13.85 4.42 3.00
N ASP A 43 13.80 5.64 3.49
CA ASP A 43 14.63 6.75 2.99
C ASP A 43 16.03 6.75 3.61
N GLU A 44 16.82 7.79 3.30
CA GLU A 44 18.20 7.96 3.78
C GLU A 44 18.29 8.18 5.30
N GLU A 45 17.20 8.63 5.94
CA GLU A 45 17.10 8.84 7.39
C GLU A 45 16.60 7.58 8.12
N GLY A 46 16.17 6.57 7.37
CA GLY A 46 15.65 5.30 7.89
C GLY A 46 14.14 5.31 8.12
N GLU A 47 13.44 6.37 7.72
CA GLU A 47 11.99 6.49 7.82
C GLU A 47 11.30 5.67 6.72
N GLY A 48 10.15 5.08 7.05
CA GLY A 48 9.40 4.22 6.13
C GLY A 48 8.86 4.99 4.93
N THR A 49 9.15 4.51 3.71
CA THR A 49 8.62 5.08 2.47
C THR A 49 7.61 4.14 1.84
N GLY A 50 6.54 4.68 1.26
CA GLY A 50 5.43 3.85 0.81
C GLY A 50 4.26 4.63 0.24
N ILE A 51 3.13 3.93 0.16
CA ILE A 51 1.89 4.43 -0.41
C ILE A 51 0.84 4.48 0.68
N PHE A 52 0.28 5.66 0.91
CA PHE A 52 -0.92 5.80 1.73
C PHE A 52 -2.15 5.47 0.88
N ALA A 53 -2.73 4.30 1.12
CA ALA A 53 -3.91 3.78 0.44
C ALA A 53 -5.18 4.17 1.22
N VAL A 54 -6.26 4.47 0.50
CA VAL A 54 -7.57 4.77 1.12
C VAL A 54 -8.33 3.51 1.53
N GLU A 55 -7.92 2.36 1.00
CA GLU A 55 -8.41 1.06 1.44
C GLU A 55 -8.10 0.82 2.92
N SER A 56 -9.01 0.12 3.59
CA SER A 56 -8.82 -0.35 4.95
C SER A 56 -7.75 -1.43 5.04
N TYR A 57 -7.21 -1.63 6.25
CA TYR A 57 -6.15 -2.59 6.49
C TYR A 57 -6.57 -4.02 6.06
N ASP A 58 -7.80 -4.41 6.39
CA ASP A 58 -8.33 -5.73 6.01
C ASP A 58 -8.52 -5.87 4.50
N GLU A 59 -8.96 -4.82 3.79
CA GLU A 59 -9.05 -4.86 2.33
C GLU A 59 -7.68 -5.06 1.67
N VAL A 60 -6.67 -4.31 2.12
CA VAL A 60 -5.30 -4.45 1.62
C VAL A 60 -4.75 -5.84 1.92
N LYS A 61 -4.95 -6.35 3.14
CA LYS A 61 -4.54 -7.70 3.56
C LYS A 61 -5.19 -8.79 2.72
N GLN A 62 -6.49 -8.69 2.41
CA GLN A 62 -7.18 -9.65 1.55
C GLN A 62 -6.68 -9.60 0.11
N LYS A 63 -6.44 -8.40 -0.43
CA LYS A 63 -5.88 -8.25 -1.78
C LYS A 63 -4.50 -8.92 -1.89
N ILE A 64 -3.64 -8.81 -0.89
CA ILE A 64 -2.31 -9.46 -0.87
C ILE A 64 -2.43 -10.98 -0.80
N LYS A 65 -3.33 -11.52 0.03
CA LYS A 65 -3.58 -12.98 0.08
C LYS A 65 -4.03 -13.55 -1.27
N ASN A 66 -4.77 -12.78 -2.05
CA ASN A 66 -5.19 -13.19 -3.39
C ASN A 66 -4.05 -13.12 -4.43
N CYS A 67 -2.93 -12.47 -4.10
CA CYS A 67 -1.73 -12.38 -4.92
C CYS A 67 -0.72 -13.52 -4.63
N GLU A 68 -0.64 -14.00 -3.38
CA GLU A 68 0.18 -15.15 -2.98
C GLU A 68 -0.50 -16.46 -3.42
N VAL A 69 -0.04 -17.07 -4.52
CA VAL A 69 -0.46 -18.40 -4.99
C VAL A 69 0.75 -19.26 -5.24
#